data_AF-A0A554VCV2-F1
#
_entry.id   AF-A0A554VCV2-F1
#
_cell.length_a   1.000
_cell.length_b   1.000
_cell.length_c   1.000
_cell.angle_alpha   90.00
_cell.angle_beta   90.00
_cell.angle_gamma   90.00
#
_symmetry.space_group_name_H-M   'P 1'
#
loop_
_entity.id
_entity.type
_entity.pdbx_description
1 polymer ?
#
loop_
_entity_poly.entity_id
_entity_poly.type
_entity_poly.pdbx_seq_one_letter_code
_entity_poly.pdbx_strand_id
1 'polypeptide(L)'
;MGYYNGKKEGIAQKWFSDGTLRKQSYYTRNHLDGVVKIWWANGVLAAESNYENGVKHGIQQKWYSNGQLSKQKHINQGKEEGMQRAWLENGKIYVNYEAKNGRVFGLRRSNLCYALEKETVQYQ
;
A
#
# COMPACT_ATOMS: atom_id res chain seq x y z
N MET A 1 -2.29 -7.91 -22.97
CA MET A 1 -3.59 -8.02 -22.27
C MET A 1 -4.43 -9.06 -23.01
N GLY A 2 -4.84 -10.13 -22.33
CA GLY A 2 -5.69 -11.17 -22.93
C GLY A 2 -7.18 -10.90 -22.72
N TYR A 3 -8.01 -11.52 -23.55
CA TYR A 3 -9.46 -11.60 -23.36
C TYR A 3 -9.88 -13.07 -23.43
N TYR A 4 -10.72 -13.52 -22.50
CA TYR A 4 -11.37 -14.83 -22.49
C TYR A 4 -12.90 -14.61 -22.43
N ASN A 5 -13.64 -15.10 -23.44
CA ASN A 5 -15.09 -14.87 -23.60
C ASN A 5 -15.49 -13.39 -23.51
N GLY A 6 -14.70 -12.49 -24.13
CA GLY A 6 -14.93 -11.05 -24.09
C GLY A 6 -14.60 -10.36 -22.76
N LYS A 7 -14.06 -11.09 -21.78
CA LYS A 7 -13.64 -10.56 -20.48
C LYS A 7 -12.11 -10.47 -20.40
N LYS A 8 -11.61 -9.38 -19.82
CA LYS A 8 -10.20 -9.17 -19.48
C LYS A 8 -9.70 -10.33 -18.62
N GLU A 9 -8.62 -10.96 -19.06
CA GLU A 9 -8.00 -12.12 -18.42
C GLU A 9 -6.47 -11.99 -18.45
N GLY A 10 -5.83 -12.35 -17.35
CA GLY A 10 -4.38 -12.39 -17.20
C GLY A 10 -3.74 -11.02 -16.94
N ILE A 11 -2.47 -10.91 -17.33
CA ILE A 11 -1.62 -9.77 -16.97
C ILE A 11 -1.85 -8.58 -17.91
N ALA A 12 -2.14 -7.43 -17.30
CA ALA A 12 -2.14 -6.12 -17.92
C ALA A 12 -0.89 -5.35 -17.49
N GLN A 13 -0.14 -4.83 -18.45
CA GLN A 13 1.03 -3.99 -18.21
C GLN A 13 0.89 -2.64 -18.90
N LYS A 14 1.49 -1.62 -18.30
CA LYS A 14 1.65 -0.28 -18.85
C LYS A 14 3.07 0.19 -18.57
N TRP A 15 3.66 0.91 -19.50
CA TRP A 15 5.02 1.43 -19.41
C TRP A 15 5.01 2.97 -19.44
N PHE A 16 6.11 3.56 -18.97
CA PHE A 16 6.48 4.95 -19.22
C PHE A 16 7.04 5.10 -20.64
N SER A 17 7.27 6.34 -21.09
CA SER A 17 7.78 6.62 -22.44
C SER A 17 9.22 6.15 -22.67
N ASP A 18 9.99 6.00 -21.59
CA ASP A 18 11.37 5.49 -21.57
C ASP A 18 11.44 3.95 -21.58
N GLY A 19 10.31 3.25 -21.58
CA GLY A 19 10.22 1.79 -21.51
C GLY A 19 10.19 1.22 -20.09
N THR A 20 10.29 2.03 -19.04
CA THR A 20 10.22 1.56 -17.65
C THR A 20 8.80 1.06 -17.33
N LEU A 21 8.67 -0.09 -16.67
CA LEU A 21 7.35 -0.63 -16.31
C LEU A 21 6.65 0.31 -15.32
N ARG A 22 5.47 0.81 -15.65
CA ARG A 22 4.71 1.77 -14.83
C ARG A 22 3.67 1.09 -13.95
N LYS A 23 2.99 0.09 -14.48
CA LYS A 23 1.92 -0.62 -13.79
C LYS A 23 1.76 -2.04 -14.31
N GLN A 24 1.52 -2.96 -13.40
CA GLN A 24 1.15 -4.33 -13.66
C GLN A 24 -0.11 -4.66 -12.87
N SER A 25 -1.04 -5.37 -13.47
CA SER A 25 -2.30 -5.77 -12.82
C SER A 25 -2.71 -7.13 -13.35
N TYR A 26 -3.34 -7.94 -12.51
CA TYR A 26 -3.90 -9.21 -12.91
C TYR A 26 -5.42 -9.13 -12.93
N TYR A 27 -6.02 -9.70 -13.98
CA TYR A 27 -7.47 -9.75 -14.15
C TYR A 27 -7.95 -11.19 -14.28
N THR A 28 -9.01 -11.52 -13.56
CA THR A 28 -9.80 -12.74 -13.73
C THR A 28 -11.22 -12.33 -14.10
N ARG A 29 -11.72 -12.73 -15.27
CA ARG A 29 -13.12 -12.48 -15.70
C ARG A 29 -13.57 -11.02 -15.54
N ASN A 30 -12.76 -10.05 -15.98
CA ASN A 30 -12.95 -8.58 -15.82
C ASN A 30 -12.69 -8.00 -14.43
N HIS A 31 -12.43 -8.79 -13.39
CA HIS A 31 -12.15 -8.30 -12.05
C HIS A 31 -10.65 -8.28 -11.78
N LEU A 32 -10.17 -7.28 -11.04
CA LEU A 32 -8.82 -7.32 -10.48
C LEU A 32 -8.74 -8.44 -9.44
N ASP A 33 -7.78 -9.33 -9.60
CA ASP A 33 -7.68 -10.51 -8.75
C ASP A 33 -6.21 -10.84 -8.55
N GLY A 34 -5.70 -10.73 -7.32
CA GLY A 34 -4.28 -10.73 -7.03
C GLY A 34 -3.63 -9.34 -7.04
N VAL A 35 -2.33 -9.32 -7.36
CA VAL A 35 -1.47 -8.17 -7.04
C VAL A 35 -1.46 -7.13 -8.16
N VAL A 36 -1.72 -5.88 -7.78
CA VAL A 36 -1.46 -4.68 -8.59
C VAL A 36 -0.17 -4.04 -8.11
N LYS A 37 0.80 -3.89 -9.02
CA LYS A 37 2.06 -3.21 -8.77
C LYS A 37 2.15 -1.94 -9.61
N ILE A 38 2.69 -0.88 -9.01
CA ILE A 38 2.93 0.42 -9.65
C ILE A 38 4.37 0.80 -9.34
N TRP A 39 5.09 1.33 -10.31
CA TRP A 39 6.46 1.79 -10.13
C TRP A 39 6.57 3.29 -10.44
N TRP A 40 7.55 3.90 -9.80
CA TRP A 40 8.05 5.23 -10.12
C TRP A 40 8.82 5.20 -11.45
N ALA A 41 9.00 6.37 -12.07
CA ALA A 41 9.75 6.49 -13.32
C ALA A 41 11.22 6.04 -13.18
N ASN A 42 11.78 6.08 -11.97
CA ASN A 42 13.12 5.55 -11.67
C ASN A 42 13.16 4.03 -11.47
N GLY A 43 12.07 3.31 -11.75
CA GLY A 43 11.98 1.86 -11.61
C GLY A 43 11.76 1.33 -10.20
N VAL A 44 11.70 2.20 -9.18
CA VAL A 44 11.41 1.79 -7.80
C VAL A 44 9.91 1.49 -7.64
N LEU A 45 9.57 0.43 -6.88
CA LEU A 45 8.18 0.09 -6.60
C LEU A 45 7.50 1.22 -5.82
N ALA A 46 6.43 1.79 -6.37
CA ALA A 46 5.67 2.90 -5.79
C ALA A 46 4.48 2.41 -4.95
N ALA A 47 3.82 1.34 -5.39
CA ALA A 47 2.70 0.75 -4.69
C ALA A 47 2.50 -0.72 -5.02
N GLU A 48 2.03 -1.47 -4.04
CA GLU A 48 1.61 -2.86 -4.17
C GLU A 48 0.25 -2.98 -3.47
N SER A 49 -0.72 -3.56 -4.17
CA SER A 49 -2.09 -3.64 -3.68
C SER A 49 -2.69 -4.97 -4.07
N ASN A 50 -3.17 -5.70 -3.06
CA ASN A 50 -3.80 -7.00 -3.23
C ASN A 50 -5.32 -6.82 -3.41
N TYR A 51 -5.88 -7.51 -4.39
CA TYR A 51 -7.29 -7.54 -4.70
C TYR A 51 -7.81 -8.99 -4.72
N GLU A 52 -9.07 -9.18 -4.35
CA GLU A 52 -9.82 -10.42 -4.53
C GLU A 52 -11.16 -10.04 -5.14
N ASN A 53 -11.49 -10.61 -6.31
CA ASN A 53 -12.75 -10.34 -7.02
C ASN A 53 -13.06 -8.83 -7.22
N GLY A 54 -12.03 -8.02 -7.44
CA GLY A 54 -12.13 -6.58 -7.66
C GLY A 54 -12.14 -5.73 -6.38
N VAL A 55 -12.10 -6.36 -5.20
CA VAL A 55 -12.12 -5.69 -3.89
C VAL A 55 -10.74 -5.77 -3.26
N LYS A 56 -10.24 -4.69 -2.64
CA LYS A 56 -8.97 -4.74 -1.93
C LYS A 56 -9.04 -5.72 -0.75
N HIS A 57 -8.05 -6.60 -0.65
CA HIS A 57 -7.93 -7.57 0.43
C HIS A 57 -6.45 -7.78 0.76
N GLY A 58 -6.11 -8.00 2.03
CA GLY A 58 -4.74 -8.17 2.50
C GLY A 58 -3.94 -6.87 2.60
N ILE A 59 -2.60 -7.03 2.62
CA ILE A 59 -1.66 -5.93 2.86
C ILE A 59 -1.57 -5.04 1.61
N GLN A 60 -1.63 -3.72 1.83
CA GLN A 60 -1.44 -2.69 0.82
C GLN A 60 -0.25 -1.82 1.22
N GLN A 61 0.70 -1.64 0.32
CA GLN A 61 1.93 -0.92 0.61
C GLN A 61 2.19 0.17 -0.43
N LYS A 62 2.84 1.24 0.01
CA LYS A 62 3.35 2.31 -0.83
C LYS A 62 4.73 2.72 -0.37
N TRP A 63 5.59 3.07 -1.33
CA TRP A 63 6.94 3.52 -1.05
C TRP A 63 7.21 4.88 -1.68
N TYR A 64 8.12 5.61 -1.07
CA TYR A 64 8.73 6.81 -1.64
C TYR A 64 9.59 6.44 -2.85
N SER A 65 9.95 7.43 -3.67
CA SER A 65 10.80 7.21 -4.85
C SER A 65 12.20 6.72 -4.49
N ASN A 66 12.66 6.93 -3.25
CA ASN A 66 13.90 6.39 -2.70
C ASN A 66 13.79 4.93 -2.22
N GLY A 67 12.62 4.29 -2.33
CA GLY A 67 12.38 2.90 -1.94
C GLY A 67 11.99 2.69 -0.48
N GLN A 68 11.93 3.75 0.34
CA GLN A 68 11.49 3.64 1.73
C GLN A 68 9.97 3.47 1.82
N LEU A 69 9.51 2.63 2.75
CA LEU A 69 8.09 2.37 2.95
C LEU A 69 7.40 3.63 3.52
N SER A 70 6.47 4.19 2.76
CA SER A 70 5.71 5.38 3.15
C SER A 70 4.41 5.04 3.88
N LYS A 71 3.79 3.91 3.53
CA LYS A 71 2.48 3.52 4.07
C LYS A 71 2.26 2.03 3.93
N GLN A 72 1.69 1.45 4.97
CA GLN A 72 1.19 0.08 5.00
C GLN A 72 -0.20 0.06 5.59
N LYS A 73 -1.11 -0.65 4.93
CA LYS A 73 -2.48 -0.86 5.38
C LYS A 73 -2.86 -2.32 5.36
N HIS A 74 -3.54 -2.78 6.39
CA HIS A 74 -4.22 -4.07 6.39
C HIS A 74 -5.69 -3.83 6.02
N ILE A 75 -6.16 -4.48 4.96
CA ILE A 75 -7.53 -4.33 4.45
C ILE A 75 -8.20 -5.71 4.40
N ASN A 76 -9.41 -5.81 4.92
CA ASN A 76 -10.27 -6.96 4.76
C ASN A 76 -11.55 -6.55 4.03
N GLN A 77 -11.81 -7.15 2.86
CA GLN A 77 -13.00 -6.89 2.03
C GLN A 77 -13.28 -5.39 1.81
N GLY A 78 -12.22 -4.64 1.46
CA GLY A 78 -12.30 -3.22 1.17
C GLY A 78 -12.33 -2.29 2.39
N LYS A 79 -12.36 -2.83 3.61
CA LYS A 79 -12.35 -2.06 4.87
C LYS A 79 -11.02 -2.23 5.61
N GLU A 80 -10.58 -1.21 6.32
CA GLU A 80 -9.38 -1.34 7.17
C GLU A 80 -9.68 -2.29 8.34
N GLU A 81 -8.83 -3.29 8.52
CA GLU A 81 -8.88 -4.27 9.61
C GLU A 81 -7.43 -4.64 9.95
N GLY A 82 -7.04 -4.59 11.22
CA GLY A 82 -5.66 -4.72 11.68
C GLY A 82 -4.86 -3.41 11.60
N MET A 83 -3.52 -3.55 11.59
CA MET A 83 -2.58 -2.42 11.77
C MET A 83 -2.46 -1.53 10.53
N GLN A 84 -2.47 -0.22 10.74
CA GLN A 84 -2.27 0.81 9.73
C GLN A 84 -1.08 1.68 10.14
N ARG A 85 -0.09 1.80 9.25
CA ARG A 85 1.13 2.58 9.51
C ARG A 85 1.45 3.50 8.34
N ALA A 86 1.98 4.68 8.65
CA ALA A 86 2.59 5.55 7.68
C ALA A 86 3.79 6.24 8.29
N TRP A 87 4.79 6.49 7.47
CA TRP A 87 6.06 7.10 7.84
C TRP A 87 6.29 8.32 6.96
N LEU A 88 7.00 9.31 7.51
CA LEU A 88 7.60 10.39 6.74
C LEU A 88 8.87 9.90 6.04
N GLU A 89 9.39 10.65 5.06
CA GLU A 89 10.63 10.29 4.35
C GLU A 89 11.88 10.21 5.25
N ASN A 90 11.84 10.83 6.43
CA ASN A 90 12.89 10.71 7.45
C ASN A 90 12.73 9.47 8.35
N GLY A 91 11.80 8.57 8.03
CA GLY A 91 11.51 7.35 8.78
C GLY A 91 10.65 7.55 10.04
N LYS A 92 10.30 8.79 10.42
CA LYS A 92 9.44 9.01 11.59
C LYS A 92 8.02 8.52 11.32
N ILE A 93 7.44 7.85 12.31
CA ILE A 93 6.04 7.42 12.27
C ILE A 93 5.12 8.65 12.24
N TYR A 94 4.28 8.71 11.21
CA TYR A 94 3.25 9.72 11.01
C TYR A 94 1.85 9.20 11.38
N VAL A 95 1.62 7.90 11.21
CA VAL A 95 0.37 7.21 11.50
C VAL A 95 0.70 5.85 12.07
N ASN A 96 0.07 5.46 13.16
CA ASN A 96 0.16 4.13 13.74
C ASN A 96 -1.09 3.83 14.56
N TYR A 97 -2.05 3.15 13.96
CA TYR A 97 -3.28 2.73 14.63
C TYR A 97 -3.70 1.33 14.20
N GLU A 98 -4.51 0.67 15.01
CA GLU A 98 -5.19 -0.57 14.68
C GLU A 98 -6.67 -0.29 14.41
N ALA A 99 -7.20 -0.82 13.31
CA ALA A 99 -8.64 -0.88 13.08
C ALA A 99 -9.14 -2.27 13.49
N LYS A 100 -10.12 -2.35 14.40
CA LYS A 100 -10.64 -3.62 14.89
C LYS A 100 -12.11 -3.46 15.26
N ASN A 101 -12.97 -4.33 14.74
CA ASN A 101 -14.41 -4.31 14.99
C ASN A 101 -15.05 -2.93 14.69
N GLY A 102 -14.62 -2.29 13.60
CA GLY A 102 -15.10 -0.96 13.19
C GLY A 102 -14.63 0.21 14.06
N ARG A 103 -13.79 -0.05 15.08
CA ARG A 103 -13.18 0.97 15.94
C ARG A 103 -11.72 1.14 15.60
N VAL A 104 -11.14 2.28 15.99
CA VAL A 104 -9.72 2.56 15.79
C VAL A 104 -9.04 2.89 17.10
N PHE A 105 -7.85 2.31 17.28
CA PHE A 105 -7.02 2.44 18.47
C PHE A 105 -5.63 2.94 18.08
N GLY A 106 -5.20 4.05 18.66
CA GLY A 106 -3.88 4.62 18.42
C GLY A 106 -3.89 5.91 17.58
N LEU A 107 -2.76 6.20 16.98
CA LEU A 107 -2.42 7.49 16.39
C LEU A 107 -2.83 7.55 14.91
N ARG A 108 -3.90 8.28 14.60
CA ARG A 108 -4.35 8.49 13.21
C ARG A 108 -3.53 9.52 12.43
N ARG A 109 -2.87 10.47 13.11
CA ARG A 109 -2.02 11.51 12.52
C ARG A 109 -1.17 12.16 13.62
N SER A 110 0.16 12.05 13.57
CA SER A 110 1.06 12.82 14.43
C SER A 110 1.48 14.11 13.75
N ASN A 111 1.12 15.24 14.33
CA ASN A 111 1.97 16.41 14.29
C ASN A 111 2.75 16.37 15.62
N LEU A 112 4.07 16.19 15.58
CA LEU A 112 4.89 16.28 16.79
C LEU A 112 4.87 17.74 17.28
N CYS A 113 4.17 18.02 18.38
CA CYS A 113 4.12 19.35 18.96
C CYS A 113 5.44 19.76 19.64
N TYR A 114 6.28 18.80 20.02
CA TYR A 114 7.65 19.00 20.51
C TYR A 114 8.44 17.71 20.30
N ALA A 115 9.70 17.80 19.86
CA ALA A 115 10.59 16.65 19.83
C ALA A 115 11.11 16.42 21.25
N LEU A 116 10.73 15.32 21.89
CA LEU A 116 11.35 14.90 23.15
C LEU A 116 12.78 14.46 22.81
N GLU A 117 13.74 15.38 22.90
CA GLU A 117 15.13 15.13 22.50
C GLU A 117 15.84 14.05 23.34
N LYS A 118 15.26 13.61 24.48
CA LYS A 118 15.94 12.74 25.45
C LYS A 118 15.00 11.81 26.23
N GLU A 119 14.16 11.02 25.55
CA GLU A 119 13.51 9.89 26.23
C GLU A 119 14.30 8.60 26.01
N THR A 120 15.04 8.20 27.03
CA THR A 120 15.50 6.81 27.17
C THR A 120 14.31 5.94 27.56
N VAL A 121 13.77 5.21 26.61
CA VAL A 121 12.73 4.19 26.88
C VAL A 121 13.38 3.03 27.62
N GLN A 122 13.04 2.85 28.89
CA GLN A 122 13.38 1.64 29.64
C GLN A 122 12.17 0.69 29.64
N TYR A 123 12.42 -0.57 29.30
CA TYR A 123 11.44 -1.65 29.40
C TYR A 123 11.55 -2.27 30.80
N GLN A 124 10.41 -2.47 31.46
CA GLN A 124 10.30 -3.31 32.67
C GLN A 124 10.26 -4.79 32.29
#